data_AF-T1AFM3-F1
#
_entry.id   AF-T1AFM3-F1
#
_cell.length_a   1.000
_cell.length_b   1.000
_cell.length_c   1.000
_cell.angle_alpha   90.00
_cell.angle_beta   90.00
_cell.angle_gamma   90.00
#
_symmetry.space_group_name_H-M   'P 1'
#
loop_
_entity.id
_entity.type
_entity.pdbx_description
1 polymer ?
#
loop_
_entity_poly.entity_id
_entity_poly.type
_entity_poly.pdbx_seq_one_letter_code
_entity_poly.pdbx_strand_id
1 'polypeptide(L)' 'MDWSSRRVLAWRLSHTLDPAFCREALEEALARFGTPEIINTDQGAPFSADEWIEALQTRGIRISMDGKGRW' A
#
# COMPACT_ATOMS: atom_id res chain seq x y z
N MET A 1 -7.07 -0.38 2.44
CA MET A 1 -8.31 -0.39 3.24
C MET A 1 -8.09 0.50 4.45
N ASP A 2 -9.10 1.26 4.88
CA ASP A 2 -9.03 1.93 6.18
C ASP A 2 -9.27 0.92 7.32
N TRP A 3 -8.33 0.83 8.26
CA TRP A 3 -8.36 -0.23 9.28
C TRP A 3 -9.46 -0.01 10.33
N SER A 4 -9.73 1.23 10.71
CA SER A 4 -10.73 1.57 11.73
C SER A 4 -12.14 1.29 11.24
N SER A 5 -12.49 1.80 10.05
CA SER A 5 -13.84 1.67 9.47
C SER A 5 -14.04 0.42 8.61
N ARG A 6 -12.97 -0.32 8.29
CA ARG A 6 -12.97 -1.44 7.35
C ARG A 6 -13.39 -1.06 5.93
N ARG A 7 -13.42 0.23 5.60
CA ARG A 7 -13.79 0.71 4.27
C ARG A 7 -12.68 0.45 3.24
N VAL A 8 -13.06 -0.08 2.08
CA VAL A 8 -12.17 -0.11 0.91
C VAL A 8 -12.06 1.32 0.36
N LEU A 9 -10.84 1.87 0.35
CA LEU A 9 -10.59 3.25 -0.09
C LEU A 9 -10.43 3.34 -1.61
N ALA A 10 -9.64 2.43 -2.19
CA ALA A 10 -9.46 2.26 -3.62
C ALA A 10 -9.03 0.81 -3.89
N TRP A 11 -9.24 0.33 -5.12
CA TRP A 11 -8.84 -1.01 -5.54
C TRP A 11 -8.61 -1.06 -7.06
N ARG A 12 -7.86 -2.07 -7.49
CA ARG A 12 -7.61 -2.41 -8.89
C ARG A 12 -7.65 -3.93 -9.03
N LEU A 13 -8.01 -4.41 -10.22
CA LEU A 13 -8.04 -5.83 -10.55
C LEU A 13 -7.15 -6.08 -11.77
N SER A 14 -6.26 -7.05 -11.65
CA SER A 14 -5.39 -7.53 -12.73
C SER A 14 -5.36 -9.06 -12.73
N HIS A 15 -5.09 -9.64 -13.89
CA HIS A 15 -4.86 -11.08 -14.03
C HIS A 15 -3.43 -11.49 -13.62
N THR A 16 -2.54 -10.51 -13.42
CA THR A 16 -1.15 -10.70 -12.98
C THR A 16 -0.87 -9.85 -11.73
N LEU A 17 0.12 -10.27 -10.94
CA LEU A 17 0.59 -9.51 -9.78
C LEU A 17 1.55 -8.40 -10.24
N ASP A 18 1.01 -7.40 -10.93
CA ASP A 18 1.76 -6.26 -11.46
C ASP A 18 1.80 -5.11 -10.44
N PRO A 19 3.00 -4.68 -10.00
CA PRO A 19 3.17 -3.57 -9.05
C PRO A 19 2.53 -2.24 -9.51
N ALA A 20 2.37 -2.02 -10.82
CA ALA A 20 1.75 -0.81 -11.36
C ALA A 20 0.30 -0.66 -10.87
N PHE A 21 -0.46 -1.75 -10.81
CA PHE A 21 -1.85 -1.73 -10.34
C PHE A 21 -1.94 -1.41 -8.84
N CYS A 22 -0.99 -1.91 -8.05
CA CYS A 22 -0.88 -1.57 -6.63
C CYS A 22 -0.61 -0.07 -6.46
N ARG A 23 0.31 0.50 -7.25
CA ARG A 23 0.64 1.93 -7.22
C ARG A 23 -0.55 2.80 -7.60
N GLU A 24 -1.28 2.46 -8.66
CA GLU A 24 -2.47 3.22 -9.06
C GLU A 24 -3.56 3.23 -7.98
N ALA A 25 -3.80 2.09 -7.32
CA ALA A 25 -4.75 2.01 -6.22
C ALA A 25 -4.30 2.88 -5.03
N LEU A 26 -2.99 2.89 -4.73
CA LEU A 26 -2.42 3.73 -3.69
C LEU A 26 -2.60 5.22 -4.00
N GLU A 27 -2.19 5.66 -5.19
CA GLU A 27 -2.29 7.06 -5.64
C GLU A 27 -3.74 7.55 -5.59
N GLU A 28 -4.70 6.75 -6.05
CA GLU A 28 -6.12 7.10 -5.97
C GLU A 28 -6.58 7.27 -4.51
N ALA A 29 -6.18 6.37 -3.61
CA ALA A 29 -6.54 6.47 -2.20
C ALA A 29 -5.94 7.72 -1.56
N LEU A 30 -4.67 8.02 -1.84
CA LEU A 30 -4.00 9.21 -1.31
C LEU A 30 -4.63 10.50 -1.84
N ALA A 31 -4.97 10.54 -3.13
CA ALA A 31 -5.62 11.71 -3.74
C ALA A 31 -7.01 11.98 -3.16
N ARG A 32 -7.79 10.92 -2.84
CA ARG A 32 -9.18 11.04 -2.36
C ARG A 32 -9.29 11.22 -0.85
N PHE A 33 -8.38 10.64 -0.07
CA PHE A 33 -8.50 10.54 1.39
C PHE A 33 -7.32 11.17 2.15
N GLY A 34 -6.30 11.66 1.44
CA GLY A 34 -5.11 12.27 2.02
C GLY A 34 -4.04 11.25 2.41
N THR A 35 -2.99 11.76 3.04
CA THR A 35 -1.80 11.00 3.43
C THR A 35 -1.99 10.41 4.84
N PRO A 36 -2.02 9.07 5.00
CA PRO A 36 -2.09 8.45 6.33
C PRO A 36 -0.73 8.53 7.04
N GLU A 37 -0.76 8.39 8.36
CA GLU A 37 0.47 8.34 9.16
C GLU A 37 1.23 7.01 8.99
N ILE A 38 0.49 5.89 8.89
CA ILE A 38 1.03 4.54 8.74
C ILE A 38 0.28 3.81 7.62
N ILE A 39 1.02 3.15 6.73
CA ILE A 39 0.49 2.11 5.85
C ILE A 39 1.05 0.75 6.28
N ASN A 40 0.16 -0.23 6.35
CA ASN A 40 0.51 -1.62 6.57
C ASN A 40 0.51 -2.38 5.24
N THR A 41 1.58 -3.14 4.99
CA THR A 41 1.72 -3.99 3.80
C THR A 41 2.28 -5.36 4.18
N ASP A 42 1.81 -6.42 3.52
CA ASP A 42 2.42 -7.73 3.65
C ASP A 42 3.83 -7.76 3.04
N GLN A 43 4.72 -8.60 3.58
CA GLN A 43 6.01 -8.86 2.95
C GLN A 43 5.81 -9.70 1.67
N GLY A 44 5.89 -9.05 0.50
CA GLY A 44 5.61 -9.69 -0.78
C GLY A 44 5.85 -8.79 -2.00
N ALA A 45 6.02 -9.45 -3.15
CA ALA A 45 6.69 -8.94 -4.35
C ALA A 45 6.15 -7.66 -5.05
N PRO A 46 4.94 -7.12 -4.81
CA PRO A 46 4.61 -5.79 -5.32
C PRO A 46 4.81 -4.66 -4.31
N PHE A 47 4.90 -4.95 -3.00
CA PHE A 47 4.99 -3.94 -1.93
C PHE A 47 6.40 -3.76 -1.39
N SER A 48 7.34 -4.60 -1.82
CA SER A 48 8.76 -4.53 -1.44
C SER A 48 9.64 -3.94 -2.55
N ALA A 49 9.07 -3.49 -3.66
CA ALA A 49 9.82 -2.80 -4.71
C ALA A 49 10.27 -1.42 -4.21
N ASP A 50 11.49 -1.00 -4.58
CA ASP A 50 12.06 0.27 -4.13
C ASP A 50 11.17 1.46 -4.48
N GLU A 51 10.54 1.45 -5.67
CA GLU A 51 9.59 2.48 -6.11
C GLU A 51 8.41 2.65 -5.15
N TRP A 52 7.92 1.56 -4.55
CA TRP A 52 6.82 1.59 -3.60
C TRP A 52 7.24 2.22 -2.27
N ILE A 53 8.41 1.82 -1.78
CA ILE A 53 8.95 2.33 -0.52
C ILE A 53 9.26 3.82 -0.66
N GLU A 54 9.89 4.23 -1.77
CA GLU A 54 10.22 5.63 -2.06
C GLU A 54 8.96 6.51 -2.19
N ALA A 55 7.93 6.03 -2.90
CA ALA A 55 6.67 6.76 -3.07
C ALA A 55 5.92 7.02 -1.74
N LEU A 56 6.15 6.17 -0.72
CA LEU A 56 5.59 6.35 0.62
C LEU A 56 6.48 7.24 1.49
N GLN A 57 7.79 7.04 1.47
CA GLN A 57 8.75 7.80 2.27
C GLN A 57 8.83 9.28 1.86
N THR A 58 8.78 9.57 0.56
CA THR A 58 8.75 10.95 0.02
C THR A 58 7.54 11.75 0.54
N ARG A 59 6.46 11.05 0.93
CA ARG A 59 5.24 11.63 1.51
C ARG A 59 5.22 11.60 3.05
N GLY A 60 6.30 11.14 3.69
CA GLY A 60 6.40 11.01 5.14
C GLY A 60 5.53 9.89 5.74
N ILE A 61 5.06 8.94 4.91
CA ILE A 61 4.23 7.81 5.37
C ILE A 61 5.13 6.76 6.00
N ARG A 62 4.82 6.32 7.23
CA ARG A 62 5.54 5.22 7.88
C ARG A 62 5.03 3.88 7.35
N ILE A 63 5.95 2.99 7.01
CA ILE A 63 5.61 1.65 6.53
C ILE A 63 5.76 0.67 7.69
N SER A 64 4.70 -0.08 7.98
CA SER A 64 4.74 -1.23 8.90
C SER A 64 4.55 -2.51 8.10
N MET A 65 5.61 -3.33 8.00
CA MET A 65 5.55 -4.63 7.34
C MET A 65 5.45 -5.75 8.38
N ASP A 66 4.43 -6.61 8.28
CA ASP A 66 4.37 -7.80 9.14
C ASP A 66 5.44 -8.82 8.75
N GLY A 67 6.02 -9.53 9.72
CA GLY A 67 7.17 -10.41 9.51
C GLY A 67 6.80 -11.75 8.84
N LYS A 68 7.63 -12.23 7.92
CA LYS A 68 7.59 -13.64 7.48
C LYS A 68 7.75 -14.57 8.70
N GLY A 69 6.69 -15.31 9.02
CA GLY A 69 6.72 -16.36 10.04
C GLY A 69 5.68 -16.17 11.13
N ARG A 70 4.42 -16.51 10.83
CA ARG A 70 3.43 -16.86 11.85
C ARG A 70 3.06 -18.32 11.67
N TRP A 71 3.93 -19.19 12.19
CA TRP A 71 3.70 -20.60 12.55
C TRP A 71 4.49 -20.87 13.83
#